data_AF-A0A015Y684-F1
#
_entry.id   AF-A0A015Y684-F1
#
_cell.length_a   1.000
_cell.length_b   1.000
_cell.length_c   1.000
_cell.angle_alpha   90.00
_cell.angle_beta   90.00
_cell.angle_gamma   90.00
#
_symmetry.space_group_name_H-M   'P 1'
#
loop_
_entity.id
_entity.type
_entity.pdbx_description
1 polymer ?
#
loop_
_entity_poly.entity_id
_entity_poly.type
_entity_poly.pdbx_seq_one_letter_code
_entity_poly.pdbx_strand_id
1 'polypeptide(L)'
;MICKSSCNENMEDVYDLVGRPELLEEIEEIASIIKEYNNVKIVYVPEIIEYLKRQTKFLERYKAIRVNPICTLPNIDFRYKFNDKNRAFIDTRPAIQFCILNKNFFNSQYHIVYPEVYCSSSAM
;
A
#
# COMPACT_ATOMS: atom_id res chain seq x y z
N MET A 1 7.23 -17.32 10.16
CA MET A 1 7.63 -16.36 11.21
C MET A 1 6.78 -15.11 11.05
N ILE A 2 5.95 -14.80 12.04
CA ILE A 2 5.17 -13.56 12.05
C ILE A 2 5.89 -12.60 12.99
N CYS A 3 6.04 -11.34 12.63
CA CYS A 3 6.68 -10.34 13.47
C CYS A 3 5.74 -9.16 13.70
N LYS A 4 5.75 -8.62 14.91
CA LYS A 4 5.03 -7.40 15.29
C LYS A 4 6.04 -6.29 15.52
N SER A 5 5.76 -5.11 14.99
CA SER A 5 6.49 -3.87 15.26
C SER A 5 5.52 -2.69 15.21
N SER A 6 6.01 -1.50 15.51
CA SER A 6 5.29 -0.24 15.52
C SER A 6 6.12 0.87 14.85
N CYS A 7 5.43 1.83 14.26
CA CYS A 7 6.00 3.03 13.69
C CYS A 7 5.23 4.24 14.23
N ASN A 8 5.91 5.36 14.43
CA ASN A 8 5.21 6.61 14.66
C ASN A 8 4.63 7.07 13.32
N GLU A 9 3.43 7.64 13.34
CA GLU A 9 2.69 8.09 12.17
C GLU A 9 3.31 9.35 11.53
N ASN A 10 4.62 9.40 11.29
CA ASN A 10 5.19 10.47 10.48
C ASN A 10 4.85 10.21 9.02
N MET A 11 3.68 10.71 8.61
CA MET A 11 3.15 10.57 7.26
C MET A 11 3.97 11.34 6.21
N GLU A 12 4.90 12.21 6.61
CA GLU A 12 5.79 12.94 5.67
C GLU A 12 6.74 11.99 4.93
N ASP A 13 7.21 10.94 5.60
CA ASP A 13 8.10 9.91 5.03
C ASP A 13 7.31 8.82 4.28
N VAL A 14 5.99 8.96 4.14
CA VAL A 14 5.09 8.00 3.49
C VAL A 14 4.61 8.56 2.17
N TYR A 15 4.79 7.78 1.10
CA TYR A 15 4.13 8.05 -0.18
C TYR A 15 2.64 7.70 -0.04
N ASP A 16 1.84 8.67 0.39
CA ASP A 16 0.45 8.47 0.80
C ASP A 16 -0.55 8.62 -0.36
N LEU A 17 -0.80 7.52 -1.06
CA LEU A 17 -1.77 7.45 -2.17
C LEU A 17 -3.24 7.47 -1.69
N VAL A 18 -3.49 7.61 -0.39
CA VAL A 18 -4.84 7.65 0.19
C VAL A 18 -5.18 9.05 0.65
N GLY A 19 -4.28 9.69 1.39
CA GLY A 19 -4.45 11.04 1.92
C GLY A 19 -4.04 12.17 0.97
N ARG A 20 -3.30 11.87 -0.09
CA ARG A 20 -2.72 12.87 -1.01
C ARG A 20 -3.07 12.57 -2.48
N PRO A 21 -4.23 13.05 -2.97
CA PRO A 21 -4.69 12.79 -4.33
C PRO A 21 -3.70 13.21 -5.41
N GLU A 22 -2.90 14.25 -5.18
CA GLU A 22 -1.89 14.72 -6.12
C GLU A 22 -0.82 13.66 -6.43
N LEU A 23 -0.56 12.72 -5.51
CA LEU A 23 0.37 11.62 -5.74
C LEU A 23 -0.23 10.52 -6.65
N LEU A 24 -1.56 10.47 -6.78
CA LEU A 24 -2.24 9.60 -7.75
C LEU A 24 -2.07 10.13 -9.17
N GLU A 25 -2.11 11.46 -9.34
CA GLU A 25 -1.83 12.12 -10.64
C GLU A 25 -0.39 11.82 -11.09
N GLU A 26 0.59 11.90 -10.18
CA GLU A 26 1.99 11.51 -10.45
C GLU A 26 2.10 10.04 -10.94
N ILE A 27 1.35 9.12 -10.33
CA ILE A 27 1.31 7.71 -10.76
C ILE A 27 0.74 7.57 -12.17
N GLU A 28 -0.30 8.31 -12.52
CA GLU A 28 -0.93 8.28 -13.83
C GLU A 28 -0.01 8.82 -14.93
N GLU A 29 0.70 9.91 -14.65
CA GLU A 29 1.70 10.48 -15.56
C GLU A 29 2.83 9.50 -15.83
N ILE A 30 3.42 8.91 -14.78
CA ILE A 30 4.50 7.93 -14.90
C ILE A 30 4.02 6.69 -15.67
N ALA A 31 2.83 6.18 -15.38
CA ALA A 31 2.26 5.06 -16.10
C ALA A 31 2.12 5.36 -17.60
N SER A 32 1.75 6.59 -17.96
CA SER A 32 1.63 7.03 -19.35
C SER A 32 2.99 7.08 -20.06
N ILE A 33 4.01 7.63 -19.39
CA ILE A 33 5.39 7.64 -19.91
C ILE A 33 5.90 6.22 -20.17
N ILE A 34 5.69 5.30 -19.23
CA ILE A 34 6.12 3.90 -19.37
C ILE A 34 5.39 3.22 -20.54
N LYS A 35 4.08 3.46 -20.69
CA LYS A 35 3.28 2.92 -21.81
C LYS A 35 3.82 3.38 -23.15
N GLU A 36 4.09 4.67 -23.29
CA GLU A 36 4.60 5.25 -24.54
C GLU A 36 6.00 4.73 -24.86
N TYR A 37 6.91 4.75 -23.89
CA TYR A 37 8.29 4.31 -24.09
C TYR A 37 8.39 2.83 -24.47
N ASN A 38 7.59 1.96 -23.84
CA ASN A 38 7.60 0.52 -24.09
C ASN A 38 6.62 0.07 -25.18
N ASN A 39 5.79 0.98 -25.72
CA ASN A 39 4.70 0.67 -26.65
C ASN A 39 3.75 -0.44 -26.13
N VAL A 40 3.32 -0.31 -24.86
CA VAL A 40 2.43 -1.26 -24.19
C VAL A 40 1.12 -0.59 -23.76
N LYS A 41 0.05 -1.39 -23.66
CA LYS A 41 -1.27 -0.90 -23.22
C LYS A 41 -1.45 -0.91 -21.69
N ILE A 42 -0.76 -1.82 -21.00
CA ILE A 42 -0.92 -2.06 -19.57
C ILE A 42 0.43 -1.87 -18.91
N VAL A 43 0.43 -1.21 -17.76
CA VAL A 43 1.57 -1.03 -16.86
C VAL A 43 1.12 -1.45 -15.48
N TYR A 44 1.96 -2.22 -14.80
CA TYR A 44 1.69 -2.73 -13.46
C TYR A 44 2.37 -1.86 -12.40
N VAL A 45 1.80 -1.85 -11.18
CA VAL A 45 2.34 -1.08 -10.05
C VAL A 45 3.85 -1.30 -9.82
N PRO A 46 4.40 -2.54 -9.86
CA PRO A 46 5.85 -2.72 -9.68
C PRO A 46 6.71 -1.96 -10.69
N GLU A 47 6.25 -1.81 -11.94
CA GLU A 47 6.99 -1.07 -12.98
C GLU A 47 7.02 0.43 -12.67
N ILE A 48 5.90 0.98 -12.19
CA ILE A 48 5.79 2.39 -11.77
C ILE A 48 6.70 2.64 -10.57
N ILE A 49 6.66 1.77 -9.57
CA ILE A 49 7.52 1.90 -8.38
C ILE A 49 8.99 1.75 -8.75
N GLU A 50 9.34 0.85 -9.67
CA GLU A 50 10.72 0.71 -10.15
C GLU A 50 11.18 1.95 -10.92
N TYR A 51 10.31 2.55 -11.73
CA TYR A 51 10.59 3.82 -12.39
C TYR A 51 10.88 4.92 -11.38
N LEU A 52 10.01 5.11 -10.37
CA LEU A 52 10.20 6.08 -9.29
C LEU A 52 11.54 5.88 -8.56
N LYS A 53 11.87 4.63 -8.22
CA LYS A 53 13.13 4.30 -7.55
C LYS A 53 14.37 4.65 -8.37
N ARG A 54 14.32 4.48 -9.69
CA ARG A 54 15.46 4.67 -10.58
C ARG A 54 15.62 6.10 -11.08
N GLN A 55 14.51 6.79 -11.32
CA GLN A 55 14.49 8.05 -12.05
C GLN A 55 14.29 9.26 -11.15
N THR A 56 13.96 9.07 -9.87
CA THR A 56 13.76 10.17 -8.92
C THR A 56 14.45 9.89 -7.58
N LYS A 57 14.38 10.86 -6.66
CA LYS A 57 14.87 10.72 -5.28
C LYS A 57 13.88 9.97 -4.38
N PHE A 58 13.06 9.09 -4.95
CA PHE A 58 11.96 8.43 -4.26
C PHE A 58 12.39 7.73 -2.96
N LEU A 59 13.50 6.99 -2.99
CA LEU A 59 14.02 6.26 -1.82
C LEU A 59 14.74 7.14 -0.79
N GLU A 60 15.15 8.36 -1.17
CA GLU A 60 15.68 9.35 -0.23
C GLU A 60 14.55 10.02 0.55
N ARG A 61 13.37 10.17 -0.08
CA ARG A 61 12.22 10.88 0.47
C ARG A 61 11.25 9.97 1.21
N TYR A 62 10.96 8.78 0.67
CA TYR A 62 9.89 7.93 1.18
C TYR A 62 10.42 6.59 1.67
N LYS A 63 9.96 6.20 2.86
CA LYS A 63 10.32 4.95 3.54
C LYS A 63 9.22 3.89 3.43
N ALA A 64 8.00 4.30 3.11
CA ALA A 64 6.86 3.43 2.93
C ALA A 64 5.88 4.02 1.91
N ILE A 65 4.98 3.16 1.42
CA ILE A 65 3.86 3.54 0.56
C ILE A 65 2.58 3.18 1.31
N ARG A 66 1.62 4.11 1.40
CA ARG A 66 0.27 3.83 1.89
C ARG A 66 -0.67 3.79 0.69
N VAL A 67 -1.43 2.71 0.56
CA VAL A 67 -2.34 2.51 -0.57
C VAL A 67 -3.66 1.89 -0.10
N ASN A 68 -4.73 2.17 -0.84
CA ASN A 68 -6.00 1.46 -0.70
C ASN A 68 -6.13 0.43 -1.84
N PRO A 69 -5.85 -0.87 -1.60
CA PRO A 69 -6.01 -1.89 -2.62
C PRO A 69 -7.50 -2.21 -2.78
N ILE A 70 -8.17 -1.45 -3.65
CA ILE A 70 -9.59 -1.57 -3.95
C ILE A 70 -9.92 -3.01 -4.37
N CYS A 71 -11.09 -3.51 -3.96
CA CYS A 71 -11.60 -4.86 -4.25
C CYS A 71 -10.85 -6.02 -3.60
N THR A 72 -9.98 -5.80 -2.61
CA THR A 72 -9.32 -6.89 -1.85
C THR A 72 -10.16 -7.46 -0.71
N LEU A 73 -11.08 -6.67 -0.13
CA LEU A 73 -11.95 -7.15 0.94
C LEU A 73 -13.21 -7.80 0.37
N PRO A 74 -13.56 -9.02 0.84
CA PRO A 74 -14.74 -9.73 0.35
C PRO A 74 -16.05 -9.10 0.84
N ASN A 75 -16.01 -8.31 1.93
CA ASN A 75 -17.22 -7.92 2.64
C ASN A 75 -17.70 -6.50 2.25
N ILE A 76 -18.99 -6.42 1.89
CA ILE A 76 -19.64 -5.20 1.38
C ILE A 76 -20.35 -4.44 2.52
N ASP A 77 -20.46 -5.03 3.70
CA ASP A 77 -21.24 -4.52 4.86
C ASP A 77 -20.84 -3.12 5.37
N PHE A 78 -19.69 -2.61 4.96
CA PHE A 78 -19.18 -1.29 5.36
C PHE A 78 -19.32 -0.22 4.25
N ARG A 79 -20.04 -0.55 3.16
CA ARG A 79 -20.27 0.31 2.00
C ARG A 79 -21.69 0.88 2.03
N TYR A 80 -21.78 2.20 2.15
CA TYR A 80 -23.05 2.91 2.15
C TYR A 80 -23.29 3.51 0.77
N LYS A 81 -24.29 3.00 0.05
CA LYS A 81 -24.63 3.46 -1.30
C LYS A 81 -25.29 4.84 -1.26
N PHE A 82 -25.07 5.62 -2.31
CA PHE A 82 -25.80 6.89 -2.51
C PHE A 82 -27.25 6.66 -2.95
N ASN A 83 -27.50 5.63 -3.77
CA ASN A 83 -28.83 5.11 -4.15
C ASN A 83 -28.67 3.74 -4.84
N ASP A 84 -29.78 3.03 -5.08
CA ASP A 84 -29.77 1.67 -5.64
C ASP A 84 -29.38 1.59 -7.12
N LYS A 85 -29.46 2.70 -7.86
CA LYS A 85 -29.14 2.76 -9.30
C LYS A 85 -27.68 3.14 -9.55
N ASN A 86 -26.94 3.58 -8.53
CA ASN A 86 -25.56 4.02 -8.64
C ASN A 86 -24.62 2.98 -8.00
N ARG A 87 -23.50 2.70 -8.68
CA ARG A 87 -22.43 1.83 -8.16
C ARG A 87 -21.54 2.54 -7.13
N ALA A 88 -21.66 3.85 -6.97
CA ALA A 88 -20.90 4.63 -6.00
C ALA A 88 -21.36 4.35 -4.55
N PHE A 89 -20.40 4.32 -3.65
CA PHE A 89 -20.61 4.10 -2.22
C PHE A 89 -19.55 4.84 -1.39
N ILE A 90 -19.86 5.11 -0.13
CA ILE A 90 -18.89 5.50 0.88
C ILE A 90 -18.35 4.22 1.52
N ASP A 91 -17.05 3.99 1.43
CA ASP A 91 -16.35 2.91 2.14
C ASP A 91 -15.90 3.41 3.51
N THR A 92 -16.57 2.95 4.57
CA THR A 92 -16.24 3.36 5.94
C THR A 92 -15.11 2.55 6.57
N ARG A 93 -14.68 1.47 5.91
CA ARG A 93 -13.58 0.60 6.37
C ARG A 93 -12.69 0.22 5.18
N PRO A 94 -12.01 1.20 4.56
CA PRO A 94 -11.15 0.92 3.43
C PRO A 94 -10.04 -0.04 3.86
N ALA A 95 -9.68 -0.97 2.98
CA ALA A 95 -8.44 -1.73 3.14
C ALA A 95 -7.29 -0.71 3.03
N ILE A 96 -6.54 -0.48 4.10
CA ILE A 96 -5.33 0.33 4.04
C ILE A 96 -4.14 -0.60 4.17
N GLN A 97 -3.28 -0.58 3.17
CA GLN A 97 -2.05 -1.36 3.14
C GLN A 97 -0.84 -0.42 3.16
N PHE A 98 0.14 -0.78 3.99
CA PHE A 98 1.46 -0.16 3.98
C PHE A 98 2.47 -1.12 3.34
N CYS A 99 3.18 -0.64 2.32
CA CYS A 99 4.30 -1.32 1.71
C CYS A 99 5.60 -0.66 2.20
N ILE A 100 6.35 -1.36 3.05
CA ILE A 100 7.56 -0.80 3.67
C ILE A 100 8.76 -1.00 2.76
N LEU A 101 9.45 0.09 2.43
CA LEU A 101 10.62 0.12 1.57
C LEU A 101 11.92 0.13 2.39
N ASN A 102 11.88 0.78 3.56
CA ASN A 102 13.01 0.92 4.46
C ASN A 102 12.63 0.48 5.88
N LYS A 103 13.39 -0.45 6.48
CA LYS A 103 13.12 -0.96 7.84
C LYS A 103 13.26 0.10 8.93
N ASN A 104 14.03 1.16 8.68
CA ASN A 104 14.13 2.31 9.58
C ASN A 104 12.82 3.12 9.67
N PHE A 105 11.78 2.72 8.93
CA PHE A 105 10.42 3.19 9.13
C PHE A 105 9.84 2.78 10.49
N PHE A 106 10.28 1.66 11.04
CA PHE A 106 9.85 1.18 12.35
C PHE A 106 10.72 1.76 13.45
N ASN A 107 10.10 2.21 14.54
CA ASN A 107 10.81 2.80 15.69
C ASN A 107 11.08 1.77 16.79
N SER A 108 10.35 0.65 16.79
CA SER A 108 10.50 -0.42 17.77
C SER A 108 11.23 -1.64 17.21
N GLN A 109 11.86 -2.39 18.09
CA GLN A 109 12.39 -3.72 17.76
C GLN A 109 11.26 -4.65 17.29
N TYR A 110 11.60 -5.60 16.43
CA TYR A 110 10.68 -6.63 15.99
C TYR A 110 10.48 -7.67 17.09
N HIS A 111 9.23 -7.95 17.42
CA HIS A 111 8.88 -9.08 18.28
C HIS A 111 8.39 -10.23 17.41
N ILE A 112 9.06 -11.39 17.50
CA ILE A 112 8.56 -12.59 16.83
C ILE A 112 7.29 -13.02 17.56
N VAL A 113 6.19 -13.06 16.82
CA VAL A 113 4.92 -13.61 17.26
C VAL A 113 4.87 -15.05 16.76
N TYR A 114 4.71 -15.98 17.71
CA TYR A 114 4.45 -17.38 17.40
C TYR A 114 2.95 -17.62 17.55
N PRO A 115 2.18 -17.63 16.45
CA PRO A 115 0.80 -18.11 16.49
C PRO A 115 0.70 -19.47 17.18
N GLU A 116 -0.34 -19.66 17.98
CA GLU A 116 -0.56 -20.89 18.75
C GLU A 116 -0.49 -22.15 17.89
N VAL A 117 -0.96 -22.06 16.63
CA VAL A 117 -0.89 -23.14 15.62
C VAL A 117 0.53 -23.65 15.38
N TYR A 118 1.54 -22.80 15.51
CA TYR A 118 2.95 -23.20 15.39
C TYR A 118 3.55 -23.75 16.69
N CYS A 119 2.92 -23.50 17.84
CA CYS A 119 3.36 -23.99 19.15
C CYS A 119 2.79 -25.37 19.48
N SER A 120 1.64 -25.74 18.89
CA SER A 120 0.95 -27.03 19.11
C SER A 120 1.66 -28.25 18.52
N SER A 121 2.70 -28.08 17.69
CA SER A 121 3.45 -29.19 17.07
C SER A 121 4.67 -29.64 17.89
N SER A 122 4.98 -28.97 18.99
CA SER A 122 6.19 -29.23 19.81
C SER A 122 5.89 -29.97 21.12
N ALA A 123 4.68 -30.47 21.28
CA ALA A 123 4.26 -31.31 22.41
C ALA A 123 3.94 -32.74 21.92
N MET A 124 4.95 -33.46 21.45
CA MET A 124 4.97 -34.92 21.35
C MET A 124 6.39 -35.42 21.66
#